data_AF-A0A918HPF1-F1
#
_entry.id   AF-A0A918HPF1-F1
#
_cell.length_a   1.000
_cell.length_b   1.000
_cell.length_c   1.000
_cell.angle_alpha   90.00
_cell.angle_beta   90.00
_cell.angle_gamma   90.00
#
_symmetry.space_group_name_H-M   'P 1'
#
loop_
_entity.id
_entity.type
_entity.pdbx_description
1 polymer ?
#
loop_
_entity_poly.entity_id
_entity_poly.type
_entity_poly.pdbx_seq_one_letter_code
_entity_poly.pdbx_strand_id
1 'polypeptide(L)'
;MSFFLRRRVAAARRRDIIGIHLRWWPWRPVGSPSWSHRLVASLQPAERRQLVLALLTQRRDNVWLEFALRDHPCGWSADDVDRLFEVTLVKVDPVRPRDVSHAACGLPLAALTELRTSGRDGSDRFTDRLRVLLAASLSDAVTDSYRCLFSLEELTALLPDEGDREVPGRVAALFPQDRNRGEFWPGSHFWWTMGTLLFEPGVLDLLVLCGQADLLRPSNVWLGRAREHLDRTPAAPDALRALLPWQAPDEESTLCARLFTGACWAACLTGDPELVGLLESVVLRHSAGMSLRPMPYVYHLPARGALAALSATAGEPGVGAQRRALPGLPPQAARAADEVLDKIADAELPPLMPFETLRIGRGEYAVSMKVRPDGVAVLEFRDAKGRVLAGVPRQLSEERPAAFAALRRRLLTVRARADRERGELAEMFATGTKLTGRQWYGRWLDSPTTAPMTGALIWELRSPSGTATGLPVRTPAGAWLLRGVRGTAHEVGPEDTVRLWQPSLADRAEVSAWRARLRRHKVRQPIPQLPSGSPLR
;
A
#
# COMPACT_ATOMS: atom_id res chain seq x y z
N MET A 1 -41.90 -24.28 21.99
CA MET A 1 -42.88 -24.63 20.93
C MET A 1 -43.49 -26.00 21.21
N SER A 2 -44.82 -26.06 21.43
CA SER A 2 -45.58 -27.30 21.67
C SER A 2 -45.55 -28.24 20.47
N PHE A 3 -45.68 -29.54 20.71
CA PHE A 3 -45.71 -30.57 19.66
C PHE A 3 -46.77 -30.28 18.59
N PHE A 4 -47.94 -29.81 19.00
CA PHE A 4 -49.05 -29.46 18.12
C PHE A 4 -48.70 -28.31 17.17
N LEU A 5 -48.06 -27.25 17.68
CA LEU A 5 -47.63 -26.13 16.85
C LEU A 5 -46.55 -26.56 15.84
N ARG A 6 -45.61 -27.43 16.23
CA ARG A 6 -44.61 -28.01 15.30
C ARG A 6 -45.27 -28.74 14.12
N ARG A 7 -46.30 -29.55 14.41
CA ARG A 7 -47.06 -30.28 13.37
C ARG A 7 -47.80 -29.34 12.43
N ARG A 8 -48.46 -28.31 12.95
CA ARG A 8 -49.17 -27.30 12.14
C ARG A 8 -48.20 -26.54 11.22
N VAL A 9 -47.05 -26.13 11.74
CA VAL A 9 -45.99 -25.46 10.97
C VAL A 9 -45.46 -26.37 9.84
N ALA A 10 -45.17 -27.64 10.14
CA ALA A 10 -44.70 -28.59 9.14
C ALA A 10 -45.77 -28.90 8.07
N ALA A 11 -47.05 -28.86 8.43
CA ALA A 11 -48.16 -29.02 7.48
C ALA A 11 -48.31 -27.79 6.57
N ALA A 12 -48.27 -26.58 7.15
CA ALA A 12 -48.33 -25.33 6.38
C ALA A 12 -47.16 -25.23 5.40
N ARG A 13 -45.92 -25.46 5.87
CA ARG A 13 -44.71 -25.45 5.03
C ARG A 13 -44.80 -26.42 3.85
N ARG A 14 -45.24 -27.66 4.09
CA ARG A 14 -45.40 -28.65 3.00
C ARG A 14 -46.38 -28.18 1.94
N ARG A 15 -47.48 -27.55 2.34
CA ARG A 15 -48.48 -27.02 1.39
C ARG A 15 -47.98 -25.79 0.63
N ASP A 16 -47.21 -24.91 1.28
CA ASP A 16 -46.58 -23.78 0.60
C ASP A 16 -45.58 -24.26 -0.46
N ILE A 17 -44.75 -25.27 -0.15
CA ILE A 17 -43.80 -25.87 -1.11
C ILE A 17 -44.53 -26.51 -2.30
N ILE A 18 -45.61 -27.26 -2.07
CA ILE A 18 -46.40 -27.87 -3.14
C ILE A 18 -47.03 -26.79 -4.04
N GLY A 19 -47.43 -25.65 -3.46
CA GLY A 19 -47.94 -24.50 -4.22
C GLY A 19 -46.90 -23.87 -5.16
N ILE A 20 -45.61 -23.91 -4.81
CA ILE A 20 -44.50 -23.34 -5.61
C ILE A 20 -44.19 -24.19 -6.83
N HIS A 21 -44.15 -25.52 -6.69
CA HIS A 21 -43.82 -26.41 -7.83
C HIS A 21 -44.85 -26.34 -8.97
N LEU A 22 -46.03 -25.75 -8.73
CA LEU A 22 -47.08 -25.56 -9.72
C LEU A 22 -47.08 -24.15 -10.35
N ARG A 23 -46.26 -23.21 -9.87
CA ARG A 23 -46.15 -21.83 -10.39
C ARG A 23 -44.70 -21.37 -10.36
N TRP A 24 -44.08 -21.25 -11.53
CA TRP A 24 -42.69 -20.82 -11.70
C TRP A 24 -42.35 -19.57 -10.84
N TRP A 25 -41.22 -19.66 -10.16
CA TRP A 25 -40.51 -18.62 -9.40
C TRP A 25 -40.23 -17.34 -10.23
N PRO A 26 -40.01 -16.13 -9.66
CA PRO A 26 -40.22 -15.68 -8.28
C PRO A 26 -40.87 -14.27 -8.21
N TRP A 27 -42.18 -14.12 -8.40
CA TRP A 27 -42.88 -12.90 -7.96
C TRP A 27 -44.26 -13.29 -7.43
N ARG A 28 -44.61 -12.76 -6.26
CA ARG A 28 -45.90 -13.02 -5.56
C ARG A 28 -47.08 -12.99 -6.55
N PRO A 29 -47.95 -14.03 -6.61
CA PRO A 29 -49.30 -13.80 -7.07
C PRO A 29 -50.03 -13.04 -5.96
N VAL A 30 -50.08 -11.72 -6.11
CA VAL A 30 -50.90 -10.81 -5.29
C VAL A 30 -52.33 -11.37 -5.25
N GLY A 31 -52.81 -11.80 -4.08
CA GLY A 31 -54.24 -12.06 -3.86
C GLY A 31 -54.62 -13.24 -2.96
N SER A 32 -53.79 -14.28 -2.80
CA SER A 32 -54.13 -15.43 -1.95
C SER A 32 -53.14 -15.61 -0.79
N PRO A 33 -53.58 -15.53 0.48
CA PRO A 33 -52.70 -15.75 1.62
C PRO A 33 -52.17 -17.19 1.59
N SER A 34 -50.85 -17.34 1.73
CA SER A 34 -50.18 -18.64 1.84
C SER A 34 -50.75 -19.46 3.01
N TRP A 35 -50.47 -20.76 3.05
CA TRP A 35 -50.85 -21.57 4.20
C TRP A 35 -50.12 -21.12 5.46
N SER A 36 -48.88 -20.62 5.33
CA SER A 36 -48.17 -19.96 6.42
C SER A 36 -48.89 -18.70 6.92
N HIS A 37 -49.40 -17.83 6.04
CA HIS A 37 -50.20 -16.66 6.45
C HIS A 37 -51.46 -17.07 7.21
N ARG A 38 -52.23 -18.03 6.68
CA ARG A 38 -53.44 -18.52 7.36
C ARG A 38 -53.12 -19.14 8.72
N LEU A 39 -52.03 -19.89 8.81
CA LEU A 39 -51.56 -20.42 10.08
C LEU A 39 -51.25 -19.29 11.06
N VAL A 40 -50.38 -18.35 10.69
CA VAL A 40 -49.93 -17.27 11.59
C VAL A 40 -51.10 -16.38 12.03
N ALA A 41 -52.00 -16.02 11.11
CA ALA A 41 -53.21 -15.27 11.42
C ALA A 41 -54.06 -15.93 12.52
N SER A 42 -54.13 -17.27 12.53
CA SER A 42 -54.88 -18.04 13.54
C SER A 42 -54.20 -18.18 14.90
N LEU A 43 -52.92 -17.81 15.02
CA LEU A 43 -52.16 -17.90 16.27
C LEU A 43 -52.36 -16.65 17.12
N GLN A 44 -52.36 -16.83 18.44
CA GLN A 44 -52.31 -15.71 19.39
C GLN A 44 -50.93 -15.03 19.36
N PRO A 45 -50.80 -13.74 19.73
CA PRO A 45 -49.52 -13.02 19.72
C PRO A 45 -48.39 -13.77 20.45
N ALA A 46 -48.65 -14.33 21.63
CA ALA A 46 -47.67 -15.10 22.39
C ALA A 46 -47.19 -16.37 21.65
N GLU A 47 -48.09 -17.04 20.91
CA GLU A 47 -47.74 -18.22 20.10
C GLU A 47 -46.91 -17.81 18.87
N ARG A 48 -47.20 -16.65 18.26
CA ARG A 48 -46.39 -16.08 17.17
C ARG A 48 -44.97 -15.77 17.66
N ARG A 49 -44.82 -15.14 18.84
CA ARG A 49 -43.50 -14.88 19.45
C ARG A 49 -42.70 -16.17 19.69
N GLN A 50 -43.34 -17.19 20.24
CA GLN A 50 -42.70 -18.50 20.44
C GLN A 50 -42.29 -19.16 19.12
N LEU A 51 -43.08 -18.98 18.07
CA LEU A 51 -42.79 -19.52 16.75
C LEU A 51 -41.59 -18.82 16.11
N VAL A 52 -41.52 -17.50 16.18
CA VAL A 52 -40.38 -16.69 15.73
C VAL A 52 -39.08 -17.16 16.40
N LEU A 53 -39.06 -17.24 17.74
CA LEU A 53 -37.88 -17.70 18.49
C LEU A 53 -37.47 -19.13 18.13
N ALA A 54 -38.45 -20.00 17.86
CA ALA A 54 -38.18 -21.37 17.43
C ALA A 54 -37.58 -21.43 16.02
N LEU A 55 -37.98 -20.55 15.11
CA LEU A 55 -37.43 -20.47 13.76
C LEU A 55 -35.98 -19.98 13.78
N LEU A 56 -35.72 -18.87 14.47
CA LEU A 56 -34.38 -18.29 14.58
C LEU A 56 -33.41 -19.25 15.27
N THR A 57 -33.81 -19.87 16.39
CA THR A 57 -32.96 -20.84 17.11
C THR A 57 -32.67 -22.08 16.27
N GLN A 58 -33.63 -22.57 15.48
CA GLN A 58 -33.45 -23.76 14.64
C GLN A 58 -32.70 -23.48 13.34
N ARG A 59 -32.51 -22.19 12.98
CA ARG A 59 -31.86 -21.75 11.74
C ARG A 59 -32.40 -22.46 10.50
N ARG A 60 -33.73 -22.67 10.47
CA ARG A 60 -34.40 -23.31 9.35
C ARG A 60 -34.93 -22.23 8.45
N ASP A 61 -34.34 -22.10 7.26
CA ASP A 61 -34.85 -21.21 6.22
C ASP A 61 -36.30 -21.58 5.91
N ASN A 62 -37.22 -20.69 6.29
CA ASN A 62 -38.63 -20.82 5.98
C ASN A 62 -39.22 -19.45 5.65
N VAL A 63 -38.73 -18.93 4.52
CA VAL A 63 -39.06 -17.62 3.97
C VAL A 63 -40.57 -17.32 4.00
N TRP A 64 -41.44 -18.29 3.68
CA TRP A 64 -42.90 -18.08 3.72
C TRP A 64 -43.48 -17.85 5.11
N LEU A 65 -42.92 -18.52 6.12
CA LEU A 65 -43.36 -18.36 7.48
C LEU A 65 -42.79 -17.09 8.10
N GLU A 66 -41.58 -16.70 7.73
CA GLU A 66 -41.00 -15.39 8.05
C GLU A 66 -41.85 -14.25 7.47
N PHE A 67 -42.25 -14.35 6.21
CA PHE A 67 -43.19 -13.40 5.59
C PHE A 67 -44.50 -13.27 6.36
N ALA A 68 -45.11 -14.42 6.67
CA ALA A 68 -46.34 -14.44 7.42
C ALA A 68 -46.17 -13.80 8.81
N LEU A 69 -45.06 -14.09 9.50
CA LEU A 69 -44.79 -13.53 10.82
C LEU A 69 -44.45 -12.03 10.79
N ARG A 70 -43.86 -11.52 9.70
CA ARG A 70 -43.64 -10.08 9.49
C ARG A 70 -44.96 -9.31 9.40
N ASP A 71 -45.93 -9.83 8.67
CA ASP A 71 -47.18 -9.13 8.34
C ASP A 71 -48.23 -9.19 9.47
N HIS A 72 -47.95 -9.89 10.57
CA HIS A 72 -48.89 -10.10 11.66
C HIS A 72 -48.32 -9.61 13.00
N PRO A 73 -48.98 -8.67 13.70
CA PRO A 73 -48.47 -8.10 14.95
C PRO A 73 -48.33 -9.19 16.02
N CYS A 74 -47.25 -9.11 16.79
CA CYS A 74 -46.92 -10.10 17.81
C CYS A 74 -46.89 -9.49 19.22
N GLY A 75 -47.09 -8.17 19.38
CA GLY A 75 -47.07 -7.47 20.65
C GLY A 75 -45.71 -7.56 21.34
N TRP A 76 -44.65 -7.21 20.62
CA TRP A 76 -43.27 -7.31 21.09
C TRP A 76 -42.97 -6.32 22.24
N SER A 77 -42.16 -6.77 23.19
CA SER A 77 -41.46 -5.89 24.15
C SER A 77 -40.04 -5.59 23.67
N ALA A 78 -39.40 -4.56 24.22
CA ALA A 78 -37.99 -4.26 23.90
C ALA A 78 -37.06 -5.44 24.23
N ASP A 79 -37.31 -6.15 25.33
CA ASP A 79 -36.51 -7.31 25.72
C ASP A 79 -36.72 -8.51 24.79
N ASP A 80 -37.95 -8.69 24.26
CA ASP A 80 -38.17 -9.69 23.22
C ASP A 80 -37.38 -9.35 21.96
N VAL A 81 -37.40 -8.09 21.51
CA VAL A 81 -36.64 -7.63 20.32
C VAL A 81 -35.14 -7.83 20.54
N ASP A 82 -34.61 -7.51 21.72
CA ASP A 82 -33.21 -7.75 22.08
C ASP A 82 -32.86 -9.24 21.95
N ARG A 83 -33.71 -10.11 22.48
CA ARG A 83 -33.53 -11.56 22.36
C ARG A 83 -33.56 -12.03 20.90
N LEU A 84 -34.40 -11.44 20.06
CA LEU A 84 -34.41 -11.76 18.63
C LEU A 84 -33.07 -11.40 17.98
N PHE A 85 -32.56 -10.20 18.24
CA PHE A 85 -31.25 -9.79 17.73
C PHE A 85 -30.11 -10.66 18.27
N GLU A 86 -30.12 -11.02 19.55
CA GLU A 86 -29.12 -11.91 20.14
C GLU A 86 -29.08 -13.25 19.41
N VAL A 87 -30.24 -13.88 19.19
CA VAL A 87 -30.30 -15.18 18.50
C VAL A 87 -29.89 -15.05 17.04
N THR A 88 -30.29 -13.97 16.35
CA THR A 88 -29.93 -13.72 14.94
C THR A 88 -28.43 -13.45 14.78
N LEU A 89 -27.83 -12.66 15.67
CA LEU A 89 -26.46 -12.17 15.56
C LEU A 89 -25.43 -13.03 16.32
N VAL A 90 -25.82 -14.09 17.02
CA VAL A 90 -24.94 -14.91 17.88
C VAL A 90 -23.66 -15.46 17.20
N LYS A 91 -23.62 -15.57 15.87
CA LYS A 91 -22.42 -16.01 15.11
C LYS A 91 -21.90 -14.95 14.14
N VAL A 92 -22.40 -13.73 14.23
CA VAL A 92 -22.01 -12.63 13.36
C VAL A 92 -20.93 -11.83 14.09
N ASP A 93 -19.80 -11.63 13.44
CA ASP A 93 -18.78 -10.69 13.92
C ASP A 93 -19.40 -9.28 13.92
N PRO A 94 -19.52 -8.61 15.09
CA PRO A 94 -20.15 -7.30 15.18
C PRO A 94 -19.32 -6.19 14.52
N VAL A 95 -18.03 -6.40 14.32
CA VAL A 95 -17.14 -5.44 13.65
C VAL A 95 -17.16 -5.67 12.15
N ARG A 96 -17.06 -6.93 11.72
CA ARG A 96 -16.97 -7.31 10.30
C ARG A 96 -18.01 -8.37 9.94
N PRO A 97 -19.30 -8.00 9.93
CA PRO A 97 -20.37 -8.96 9.77
C PRO A 97 -20.23 -9.75 8.46
N ARG A 98 -20.10 -11.07 8.61
CA ARG A 98 -20.01 -12.08 7.55
C ARG A 98 -21.19 -13.02 7.66
N ASP A 99 -21.62 -13.57 6.52
CA ASP A 99 -22.49 -14.74 6.45
C ASP A 99 -23.78 -14.61 7.27
N VAL A 100 -24.36 -13.41 7.31
CA VAL A 100 -25.62 -13.18 7.98
C VAL A 100 -26.73 -13.82 7.15
N SER A 101 -27.36 -14.86 7.68
CA SER A 101 -28.51 -15.48 7.01
C SER A 101 -29.63 -14.45 6.87
N HIS A 102 -29.94 -14.08 5.62
CA HIS A 102 -31.02 -13.13 5.29
C HIS A 102 -32.37 -13.53 5.88
N ALA A 103 -32.65 -14.84 5.90
CA ALA A 103 -33.87 -15.40 6.49
C ALA A 103 -34.00 -15.05 7.99
N ALA A 104 -32.88 -14.96 8.72
CA ALA A 104 -32.89 -14.67 10.15
C ALA A 104 -33.01 -13.17 10.50
N CYS A 105 -32.82 -12.26 9.53
CA CYS A 105 -32.77 -10.82 9.80
C CYS A 105 -34.15 -10.15 9.77
N GLY A 106 -35.09 -10.71 9.01
CA GLY A 106 -36.37 -10.04 8.82
C GLY A 106 -37.24 -9.96 10.07
N LEU A 107 -37.21 -11.00 10.91
CA LEU A 107 -38.06 -11.06 12.10
C LEU A 107 -37.67 -10.02 13.18
N PRO A 108 -36.37 -9.82 13.53
CA PRO A 108 -35.96 -8.72 14.40
C PRO A 108 -36.40 -7.33 13.88
N LEU A 109 -36.28 -7.07 12.57
CA LEU A 109 -36.63 -5.76 11.98
C LEU A 109 -38.15 -5.52 11.98
N ALA A 110 -38.95 -6.56 11.69
CA ALA A 110 -40.40 -6.51 11.80
C ALA A 110 -40.82 -6.17 13.24
N ALA A 111 -40.21 -6.85 14.20
CA ALA A 111 -40.49 -6.66 15.62
C ALA A 111 -40.13 -5.26 16.11
N LEU A 112 -38.99 -4.73 15.67
CA LEU A 112 -38.59 -3.35 15.96
C LEU A 112 -39.53 -2.32 15.32
N THR A 113 -39.98 -2.55 14.09
CA THR A 113 -40.93 -1.67 13.40
C THR A 113 -42.27 -1.63 14.16
N GLU A 114 -42.78 -2.78 14.60
CA GLU A 114 -43.97 -2.88 15.45
C GLU A 114 -43.76 -2.14 16.78
N LEU A 115 -42.59 -2.29 17.41
CA LEU A 115 -42.26 -1.60 18.65
C LEU A 115 -42.29 -0.07 18.49
N ARG A 116 -41.67 0.48 17.43
CA ARG A 116 -41.65 1.93 17.16
C ARG A 116 -43.03 2.48 16.85
N THR A 117 -43.82 1.79 16.02
CA THR A 117 -45.19 2.21 15.69
C THR A 117 -46.11 2.21 16.92
N SER A 118 -45.79 1.42 17.95
CA SER A 118 -46.50 1.43 19.23
C SER A 118 -46.12 2.59 20.18
N GLY A 119 -45.23 3.49 19.78
CA GLY A 119 -44.80 4.64 20.58
C GLY A 119 -43.90 4.29 21.78
N ARG A 120 -43.38 3.07 21.84
CA ARG A 120 -42.45 2.62 22.88
C ARG A 120 -41.04 2.96 22.45
N ASP A 121 -40.64 4.18 22.76
CA ASP A 121 -39.34 4.70 22.36
C ASP A 121 -38.19 3.93 23.04
N GLY A 122 -37.16 3.65 22.27
CA GLY A 122 -36.09 2.70 22.61
C GLY A 122 -35.27 2.28 21.39
N SER A 123 -35.38 3.01 20.27
CA SER A 123 -34.61 2.70 19.05
C SER A 123 -33.11 2.74 19.29
N ASP A 124 -32.65 3.63 20.18
CA ASP A 124 -31.22 3.84 20.45
C ASP A 124 -30.56 2.58 21.01
N ARG A 125 -31.31 1.76 21.77
CA ARG A 125 -30.86 0.47 22.33
C ARG A 125 -30.47 -0.54 21.24
N PHE A 126 -30.99 -0.39 20.02
CA PHE A 126 -30.77 -1.33 18.92
C PHE A 126 -29.80 -0.80 17.87
N THR A 127 -29.25 0.41 18.03
CA THR A 127 -28.42 1.09 17.02
C THR A 127 -27.26 0.21 16.54
N ASP A 128 -26.47 -0.34 17.44
CA ASP A 128 -25.30 -1.17 17.07
C ASP A 128 -25.72 -2.42 16.28
N ARG A 129 -26.84 -3.04 16.66
CA ARG A 129 -27.38 -4.23 15.96
C ARG A 129 -27.91 -3.87 14.58
N LEU A 130 -28.52 -2.70 14.43
CA LEU A 130 -28.95 -2.16 13.14
C LEU A 130 -27.75 -1.85 12.24
N ARG A 131 -26.69 -1.26 12.78
CA ARG A 131 -25.42 -1.03 12.06
C ARG A 131 -24.80 -2.34 11.57
N VAL A 132 -24.76 -3.37 12.41
CA VAL A 132 -24.30 -4.72 12.04
C VAL A 132 -25.13 -5.30 10.89
N LEU A 133 -26.46 -5.26 10.99
CA LEU A 133 -27.34 -5.76 9.94
C LEU A 133 -27.22 -4.95 8.64
N LEU A 134 -27.03 -3.64 8.73
CA LEU A 134 -26.89 -2.76 7.57
C LEU A 134 -25.57 -3.04 6.85
N ALA A 135 -24.45 -3.13 7.58
CA ALA A 135 -23.16 -3.52 7.03
C ALA A 135 -23.20 -4.91 6.37
N ALA A 136 -23.87 -5.88 7.02
CA ALA A 136 -24.08 -7.21 6.44
C ALA A 136 -24.88 -7.17 5.13
N SER A 137 -26.01 -6.44 5.14
CA SER A 137 -26.93 -6.34 3.99
C SER A 137 -26.26 -5.68 2.78
N LEU A 138 -25.37 -4.72 3.02
CA LEU A 138 -24.61 -4.02 1.98
C LEU A 138 -23.42 -4.83 1.45
N SER A 139 -22.91 -5.76 2.26
CA SER A 139 -21.83 -6.67 1.86
C SER A 139 -22.30 -7.80 0.95
N ASP A 140 -23.56 -8.21 1.03
CA ASP A 140 -24.11 -9.37 0.31
C ASP A 140 -24.94 -8.98 -0.94
N ALA A 141 -24.54 -7.91 -1.63
CA ALA A 141 -25.30 -7.31 -2.74
C ALA A 141 -25.47 -8.20 -4.00
N VAL A 142 -25.27 -9.52 -3.93
CA VAL A 142 -25.29 -10.44 -5.08
C VAL A 142 -26.43 -11.47 -5.07
N THR A 143 -27.37 -11.44 -4.11
CA THR A 143 -28.59 -12.27 -4.26
C THR A 143 -29.89 -11.47 -4.18
N ASP A 144 -30.36 -11.02 -5.36
CA ASP A 144 -31.74 -10.56 -5.60
C ASP A 144 -32.79 -11.49 -4.96
N SER A 145 -32.47 -12.78 -4.82
CA SER A 145 -33.29 -13.84 -4.23
C SER A 145 -33.83 -13.55 -2.82
N TYR A 146 -33.17 -12.69 -2.02
CA TYR A 146 -33.56 -12.42 -0.63
C TYR A 146 -34.01 -10.99 -0.33
N ARG A 147 -34.04 -10.10 -1.34
CA ARG A 147 -34.61 -8.72 -1.24
C ARG A 147 -36.07 -8.68 -0.82
N CYS A 148 -36.73 -9.83 -0.78
CA CYS A 148 -38.12 -9.94 -0.49
C CYS A 148 -38.44 -9.62 0.99
N LEU A 149 -37.51 -9.81 1.94
CA LEU A 149 -37.84 -9.66 3.37
C LEU A 149 -37.80 -8.23 3.91
N PHE A 150 -36.85 -7.37 3.52
CA PHE A 150 -36.80 -5.93 3.84
C PHE A 150 -36.01 -5.18 2.77
N SER A 151 -36.35 -3.92 2.50
CA SER A 151 -35.54 -3.05 1.64
C SER A 151 -34.41 -2.41 2.45
N LEU A 152 -33.32 -2.05 1.77
CA LEU A 152 -32.24 -1.27 2.38
C LEU A 152 -32.76 0.05 2.97
N GLU A 153 -33.71 0.68 2.28
CA GLU A 153 -34.38 1.91 2.71
C GLU A 153 -35.17 1.72 4.02
N GLU A 154 -35.90 0.60 4.16
CA GLU A 154 -36.59 0.24 5.41
C GLU A 154 -35.61 0.07 6.56
N LEU A 155 -34.50 -0.63 6.33
CA LEU A 155 -33.45 -0.83 7.34
C LEU A 155 -32.78 0.48 7.73
N THR A 156 -32.45 1.32 6.75
CA THR A 156 -31.86 2.65 6.97
C THR A 156 -32.81 3.55 7.75
N ALA A 157 -34.12 3.56 7.42
CA ALA A 157 -35.11 4.35 8.14
C ALA A 157 -35.27 3.95 9.63
N LEU A 158 -34.84 2.74 10.00
CA LEU A 158 -34.84 2.30 11.40
C LEU A 158 -33.69 2.87 12.23
N LEU A 159 -32.64 3.43 11.62
CA LEU A 159 -31.54 4.05 12.35
C LEU A 159 -31.98 5.38 12.97
N PRO A 160 -31.66 5.63 14.26
CA PRO A 160 -32.06 6.86 14.94
C PRO A 160 -31.27 8.07 14.42
N ASP A 161 -29.95 7.94 14.26
CA ASP A 161 -29.06 9.01 13.83
C ASP A 161 -29.15 9.29 12.32
N GLU A 162 -29.12 10.56 11.94
CA GLU A 162 -29.16 10.98 10.52
C GLU A 162 -27.84 10.69 9.81
N GLY A 163 -26.70 10.85 10.51
CA GLY A 163 -25.39 10.50 9.97
C GLY A 163 -25.29 9.03 9.59
N ASP A 164 -25.77 8.13 10.47
CA ASP A 164 -25.87 6.70 10.17
C ASP A 164 -26.73 6.41 8.94
N ARG A 165 -27.82 7.18 8.74
CA ARG A 165 -28.72 7.03 7.59
C ARG A 165 -28.08 7.42 6.26
N GLU A 166 -27.12 8.34 6.27
CA GLU A 166 -26.40 8.79 5.08
C GLU A 166 -25.28 7.83 4.65
N VAL A 167 -24.76 6.99 5.56
CA VAL A 167 -23.60 6.11 5.32
C VAL A 167 -23.77 5.28 4.02
N PRO A 168 -24.90 4.60 3.76
CA PRO A 168 -25.07 3.83 2.52
C PRO A 168 -24.90 4.67 1.24
N GLY A 169 -25.52 5.86 1.20
CA GLY A 169 -25.45 6.76 0.04
C GLY A 169 -24.06 7.35 -0.17
N ARG A 170 -23.38 7.72 0.92
CA ARG A 170 -22.03 8.26 0.90
C ARG A 170 -20.98 7.22 0.45
N VAL A 171 -21.10 5.97 0.90
CA VAL A 171 -20.22 4.89 0.41
C VAL A 171 -20.54 4.55 -1.05
N ALA A 172 -21.81 4.55 -1.46
CA ALA A 172 -22.17 4.39 -2.87
C ALA A 172 -21.57 5.50 -3.76
N ALA A 173 -21.38 6.71 -3.23
CA ALA A 173 -20.68 7.79 -3.93
C ALA A 173 -19.16 7.56 -4.05
N LEU A 174 -18.53 6.85 -3.09
CA LEU A 174 -17.13 6.42 -3.18
C LEU A 174 -16.93 5.30 -4.21
N PHE A 175 -17.93 4.43 -4.34
CA PHE A 175 -17.92 3.26 -5.22
C PHE A 175 -19.16 3.25 -6.12
N PRO A 176 -19.26 4.17 -7.10
CA PRO A 176 -20.42 4.24 -7.97
C PRO A 176 -20.66 2.89 -8.66
N GLN A 177 -21.87 2.34 -8.51
CA GLN A 177 -22.25 1.08 -9.14
C GLN A 177 -22.30 1.25 -10.66
N ASP A 178 -21.44 0.54 -11.38
CA ASP A 178 -21.66 0.32 -12.81
C ASP A 178 -22.74 -0.77 -12.96
N ARG A 179 -24.01 -0.34 -13.01
CA ARG A 179 -25.17 -1.24 -13.12
C ARG A 179 -25.15 -2.12 -14.38
N ASN A 180 -24.31 -1.81 -15.37
CA ASN A 180 -24.29 -2.53 -16.64
C ASN A 180 -23.44 -3.81 -16.62
N ARG A 181 -22.57 -4.01 -15.62
CA ARG A 181 -21.60 -5.12 -15.68
C ARG A 181 -22.10 -6.45 -15.15
N GLY A 182 -23.18 -6.51 -14.36
CA GLY A 182 -23.65 -7.76 -13.76
C GLY A 182 -22.62 -8.49 -12.89
N GLU A 183 -21.43 -7.90 -12.71
CA GLU A 183 -20.29 -8.42 -12.00
C GLU A 183 -20.25 -7.88 -10.57
N PHE A 184 -19.50 -8.58 -9.73
CA PHE A 184 -19.38 -8.35 -8.30
C PHE A 184 -19.02 -6.89 -7.98
N TRP A 185 -19.93 -6.15 -7.34
CA TRP A 185 -19.72 -4.74 -7.00
C TRP A 185 -18.54 -4.60 -6.01
N PRO A 186 -17.47 -3.83 -6.32
CA PRO A 186 -16.33 -3.64 -5.42
C PRO A 186 -16.73 -3.08 -4.05
N GLY A 187 -17.81 -2.31 -4.00
CA GLY A 187 -18.37 -1.79 -2.75
C GLY A 187 -18.77 -2.89 -1.77
N SER A 188 -19.22 -4.06 -2.24
CA SER A 188 -19.58 -5.19 -1.37
C SER A 188 -18.39 -5.67 -0.52
N HIS A 189 -17.22 -5.82 -1.13
CA HIS A 189 -16.00 -6.18 -0.40
C HIS A 189 -15.50 -5.04 0.51
N PHE A 190 -15.72 -3.79 0.11
CA PHE A 190 -15.40 -2.64 0.95
C PHE A 190 -16.27 -2.62 2.21
N TRP A 191 -17.59 -2.77 2.08
CA TRP A 191 -18.52 -2.92 3.20
C TRP A 191 -18.13 -4.06 4.11
N TRP A 192 -17.74 -5.17 3.50
CA TRP A 192 -17.33 -6.34 4.23
C TRP A 192 -16.07 -6.07 5.08
N THR A 193 -15.11 -5.37 4.49
CA THR A 193 -13.82 -5.10 5.14
C THR A 193 -13.98 -4.09 6.27
N MET A 194 -14.73 -3.02 6.01
CA MET A 194 -14.91 -1.93 6.97
C MET A 194 -15.97 -2.24 8.02
N GLY A 195 -17.01 -2.98 7.64
CA GLY A 195 -18.10 -3.41 8.51
C GLY A 195 -18.75 -2.24 9.26
N THR A 196 -18.84 -2.36 10.58
CA THR A 196 -19.45 -1.33 11.42
C THR A 196 -18.55 -0.10 11.66
N LEU A 197 -17.25 -0.16 11.30
CA LEU A 197 -16.35 0.99 11.40
C LEU A 197 -16.82 2.18 10.56
N LEU A 198 -17.65 1.96 9.54
CA LEU A 198 -18.21 3.03 8.71
C LEU A 198 -19.20 3.94 9.45
N PHE A 199 -19.75 3.46 10.57
CA PHE A 199 -20.65 4.22 11.44
C PHE A 199 -19.91 4.90 12.60
N GLU A 200 -18.60 4.66 12.74
CA GLU A 200 -17.82 5.35 13.75
C GLU A 200 -17.66 6.84 13.39
N PRO A 201 -17.84 7.76 14.36
CA PRO A 201 -17.78 9.19 14.10
C PRO A 201 -16.51 9.61 13.36
N GLY A 202 -16.66 10.27 12.22
CA GLY A 202 -15.56 10.83 11.42
C GLY A 202 -14.79 9.84 10.54
N VAL A 203 -15.05 8.53 10.61
CA VAL A 203 -14.38 7.53 9.74
C VAL A 203 -14.75 7.75 8.28
N LEU A 204 -16.04 7.91 7.97
CA LEU A 204 -16.48 8.09 6.59
C LEU A 204 -15.98 9.42 5.99
N ASP A 205 -15.88 10.48 6.79
CA ASP A 205 -15.30 11.76 6.35
C ASP A 205 -13.81 11.62 6.01
N LEU A 206 -13.06 10.90 6.83
CA LEU A 206 -11.65 10.59 6.56
C LEU A 206 -11.52 9.79 5.25
N LEU A 207 -12.36 8.79 5.03
CA LEU A 207 -12.33 7.99 3.79
C LEU A 207 -12.70 8.82 2.56
N VAL A 208 -13.67 9.72 2.67
CA VAL A 208 -14.01 10.67 1.60
C VAL A 208 -12.82 11.59 1.31
N LEU A 209 -12.15 12.11 2.34
CA LEU A 209 -10.93 12.90 2.16
C LEU A 209 -9.80 12.09 1.50
N CYS A 210 -9.63 10.83 1.86
CA CYS A 210 -8.70 9.92 1.21
C CYS A 210 -9.02 9.73 -0.29
N GLY A 211 -10.29 9.59 -0.65
CA GLY A 211 -10.74 9.53 -2.05
C GLY A 211 -10.46 10.81 -2.87
N GLN A 212 -10.22 11.94 -2.19
CA GLN A 212 -9.86 13.22 -2.81
C GLN A 212 -8.35 13.39 -3.06
N ALA A 213 -7.51 12.41 -2.72
CA ALA A 213 -6.08 12.44 -3.03
C ALA A 213 -5.86 12.32 -4.54
N ASP A 214 -5.88 13.46 -5.22
CA ASP A 214 -5.78 13.61 -6.68
C ASP A 214 -4.35 13.41 -7.22
N LEU A 215 -3.36 13.57 -6.34
CA LEU A 215 -1.94 13.46 -6.65
C LEU A 215 -1.27 12.34 -5.84
N LEU A 216 -0.25 11.72 -6.45
CA LEU A 216 0.68 10.80 -5.77
C LEU A 216 1.29 11.41 -4.50
N ARG A 217 1.45 12.73 -4.51
CA ARG A 217 1.95 13.54 -3.41
C ARG A 217 0.90 14.60 -3.12
N PRO A 218 0.06 14.41 -2.10
CA PRO A 218 -0.97 15.37 -1.73
C PRO A 218 -0.37 16.75 -1.42
N SER A 219 -1.21 17.78 -1.56
CA SER A 219 -0.83 19.15 -1.18
C SER A 219 -0.68 19.28 0.33
N ASN A 220 0.04 20.32 0.80
CA ASN A 220 0.14 20.63 2.23
C ASN A 220 -1.24 20.90 2.85
N VAL A 221 -2.17 21.48 2.07
CA VAL A 221 -3.55 21.72 2.50
C VAL A 221 -4.26 20.39 2.77
N TRP A 222 -4.12 19.42 1.86
CA TRP A 222 -4.70 18.08 2.06
C TRP A 222 -4.09 17.40 3.28
N LEU A 223 -2.76 17.46 3.44
CA LEU A 223 -2.06 16.85 4.60
C LEU A 223 -2.51 17.47 5.93
N GLY A 224 -2.71 18.78 5.98
CA GLY A 224 -3.25 19.47 7.15
C GLY A 224 -4.66 19.00 7.52
N ARG A 225 -5.56 18.91 6.53
CA ARG A 225 -6.93 18.40 6.72
C ARG A 225 -6.91 16.92 7.15
N ALA A 226 -6.06 16.10 6.55
CA ALA A 226 -5.96 14.69 6.90
C ALA A 226 -5.55 14.51 8.36
N ARG A 227 -4.59 15.30 8.84
CA ARG A 227 -4.21 15.31 10.25
C ARG A 227 -5.35 15.75 11.18
N GLU A 228 -6.05 16.82 10.82
CA GLU A 228 -7.23 17.29 11.56
C GLU A 228 -8.33 16.21 11.67
N HIS A 229 -8.57 15.44 10.60
CA HIS A 229 -9.49 14.31 10.64
C HIS A 229 -8.96 13.15 11.48
N LEU A 230 -7.67 12.81 11.37
CA LEU A 230 -7.06 11.76 12.19
C LEU A 230 -7.14 12.09 13.70
N ASP A 231 -6.93 13.35 14.08
CA ASP A 231 -6.99 13.80 15.48
C ASP A 231 -8.41 13.76 16.05
N ARG A 232 -9.43 13.95 15.20
CA ARG A 232 -10.86 13.96 15.60
C ARG A 232 -11.54 12.60 15.50
N THR A 233 -10.91 11.61 14.88
CA THR A 233 -11.50 10.30 14.59
C THR A 233 -10.74 9.21 15.34
N PRO A 234 -11.14 8.86 16.59
CA PRO A 234 -10.45 7.84 17.39
C PRO A 234 -10.35 6.48 16.70
N ALA A 235 -11.36 6.11 15.90
CA ALA A 235 -11.42 4.85 15.16
C ALA A 235 -10.59 4.85 13.85
N ALA A 236 -9.91 5.94 13.51
CA ALA A 236 -9.16 6.06 12.27
C ALA A 236 -8.06 4.99 12.10
N PRO A 237 -7.26 4.64 13.15
CA PRO A 237 -6.27 3.58 13.02
C PRO A 237 -6.88 2.23 12.65
N ASP A 238 -8.01 1.86 13.25
CA ASP A 238 -8.70 0.59 12.96
C ASP A 238 -9.33 0.57 11.57
N ALA A 239 -9.91 1.70 11.14
CA ALA A 239 -10.39 1.89 9.79
C ALA A 239 -9.27 1.72 8.75
N LEU A 240 -8.10 2.33 8.98
CA LEU A 240 -6.93 2.19 8.09
C LEU A 240 -6.35 0.76 8.13
N ARG A 241 -6.28 0.13 9.30
CA ARG A 241 -5.84 -1.27 9.48
C ARG A 241 -6.78 -2.25 8.77
N ALA A 242 -8.07 -1.95 8.71
CA ALA A 242 -9.03 -2.71 7.91
C ALA A 242 -8.84 -2.47 6.42
N LEU A 243 -8.68 -1.21 6.00
CA LEU A 243 -8.64 -0.81 4.60
C LEU A 243 -7.36 -1.20 3.87
N LEU A 244 -6.17 -0.97 4.44
CA LEU A 244 -4.90 -1.15 3.71
C LEU A 244 -4.65 -2.59 3.23
N PRO A 245 -4.99 -3.64 4.00
CA PRO A 245 -4.89 -5.02 3.51
C PRO A 245 -5.94 -5.37 2.46
N TRP A 246 -6.96 -4.55 2.23
CA TRP A 246 -8.03 -4.84 1.27
C TRP A 246 -7.49 -4.92 -0.16
N GLN A 247 -7.83 -5.99 -0.87
CA GLN A 247 -7.55 -6.13 -2.30
C GLN A 247 -8.83 -5.75 -3.05
N ALA A 248 -8.80 -4.61 -3.74
CA ALA A 248 -9.85 -4.32 -4.70
C ALA A 248 -9.83 -5.41 -5.78
N PRO A 249 -11.01 -5.94 -6.18
CA PRO A 249 -11.09 -6.85 -7.33
C PRO A 249 -10.46 -6.18 -8.57
N ASP A 250 -9.86 -7.01 -9.43
CA ASP A 250 -9.05 -6.55 -10.56
C ASP A 250 -9.83 -5.66 -11.52
N GLU A 251 -9.16 -4.57 -11.92
CA GLU A 251 -9.63 -3.51 -12.82
C GLU A 251 -10.76 -2.62 -12.26
N GLU A 252 -10.58 -1.30 -12.42
CA GLU A 252 -11.66 -0.30 -12.38
C GLU A 252 -12.13 0.25 -11.02
N SER A 253 -11.38 1.25 -10.55
CA SER A 253 -11.93 2.61 -10.44
C SER A 253 -10.80 3.56 -10.05
N THR A 254 -10.69 4.68 -10.76
CA THR A 254 -9.78 5.77 -10.37
C THR A 254 -10.06 6.26 -8.95
N LEU A 255 -11.32 6.17 -8.50
CA LEU A 255 -11.71 6.54 -7.13
C LEU A 255 -11.12 5.58 -6.09
N CYS A 256 -11.20 4.26 -6.30
CA CYS A 256 -10.57 3.27 -5.41
C CYS A 256 -9.07 3.53 -5.29
N ALA A 257 -8.40 3.72 -6.43
CA ALA A 257 -6.97 3.95 -6.45
C ALA A 257 -6.57 5.23 -5.69
N ARG A 258 -7.38 6.30 -5.79
CA ARG A 258 -7.21 7.53 -5.00
C ARG A 258 -7.47 7.30 -3.52
N LEU A 259 -8.54 6.60 -3.16
CA LEU A 259 -8.86 6.23 -1.78
C LEU A 259 -7.68 5.51 -1.11
N PHE A 260 -7.12 4.49 -1.76
CA PHE A 260 -5.95 3.78 -1.23
C PHE A 260 -4.71 4.67 -1.16
N THR A 261 -4.49 5.52 -2.16
CA THR A 261 -3.38 6.49 -2.14
C THR A 261 -3.50 7.42 -0.93
N GLY A 262 -4.69 8.00 -0.70
CA GLY A 262 -4.98 8.82 0.47
C GLY A 262 -4.83 8.06 1.78
N ALA A 263 -5.31 6.82 1.84
CA ALA A 263 -5.18 5.96 3.02
C ALA A 263 -3.71 5.65 3.35
N CYS A 264 -2.85 5.46 2.36
CA CYS A 264 -1.41 5.28 2.59
C CYS A 264 -0.76 6.52 3.22
N TRP A 265 -1.13 7.71 2.75
CA TRP A 265 -0.66 8.96 3.36
C TRP A 265 -1.22 9.18 4.76
N ALA A 266 -2.51 8.88 4.97
CA ALA A 266 -3.14 8.95 6.29
C ALA A 266 -2.46 7.99 7.29
N ALA A 267 -2.12 6.78 6.87
CA ALA A 267 -1.40 5.80 7.68
C ALA A 267 0.00 6.28 8.10
N CYS A 268 0.74 6.95 7.21
CA CYS A 268 2.00 7.59 7.60
C CYS A 268 1.80 8.79 8.55
N LEU A 269 0.70 9.54 8.40
CA LEU A 269 0.39 10.70 9.23
C LEU A 269 0.03 10.35 10.67
N THR A 270 -0.45 9.14 10.95
CA THR A 270 -0.73 8.68 12.33
C THR A 270 0.54 8.56 13.17
N GLY A 271 1.70 8.34 12.52
CA GLY A 271 2.95 8.02 13.21
C GLY A 271 2.97 6.62 13.85
N ASP A 272 1.98 5.77 13.57
CA ASP A 272 1.91 4.40 14.06
C ASP A 272 2.81 3.48 13.19
N PRO A 273 3.88 2.88 13.75
CA PRO A 273 4.77 2.00 13.00
C PRO A 273 4.07 0.75 12.45
N GLU A 274 3.00 0.25 13.08
CA GLU A 274 2.26 -0.91 12.58
C GLU A 274 1.52 -0.57 11.28
N LEU A 275 0.83 0.57 11.25
CA LEU A 275 0.13 1.04 10.05
C LEU A 275 1.10 1.37 8.91
N VAL A 276 2.26 1.96 9.23
CA VAL A 276 3.34 2.15 8.24
C VAL A 276 3.83 0.81 7.70
N GLY A 277 3.95 -0.21 8.56
CA GLY A 277 4.32 -1.58 8.19
C GLY A 277 3.38 -2.21 7.15
N LEU A 278 2.07 -1.94 7.23
CA LEU A 278 1.09 -2.47 6.28
C LEU A 278 1.31 -2.01 4.84
N LEU A 279 1.99 -0.87 4.63
CA LEU A 279 2.27 -0.32 3.30
C LEU A 279 3.20 -1.22 2.48
N GLU A 280 3.98 -2.10 3.12
CA GLU A 280 4.75 -3.16 2.44
C GLU A 280 3.82 -4.01 1.56
N SER A 281 2.74 -4.53 2.15
CA SER A 281 1.78 -5.40 1.46
C SER A 281 1.04 -4.68 0.33
N VAL A 282 0.74 -3.39 0.51
CA VAL A 282 0.12 -2.54 -0.52
C VAL A 282 1.06 -2.41 -1.71
N VAL A 283 2.34 -2.08 -1.48
CA VAL A 283 3.31 -1.94 -2.57
C VAL A 283 3.49 -3.26 -3.30
N LEU A 284 3.78 -4.35 -2.59
CA LEU A 284 4.09 -5.65 -3.20
C LEU A 284 2.90 -6.22 -4.00
N ARG A 285 1.68 -6.05 -3.51
CA ARG A 285 0.47 -6.49 -4.22
C ARG A 285 0.25 -5.73 -5.53
N HIS A 286 0.47 -4.42 -5.51
CA HIS A 286 0.28 -3.55 -6.67
C HIS A 286 1.52 -3.41 -7.56
N SER A 287 2.64 -4.06 -7.20
CA SER A 287 3.87 -4.14 -7.99
C SER A 287 4.14 -5.52 -8.60
N ALA A 288 3.65 -6.61 -7.99
CA ALA A 288 3.89 -7.96 -8.47
C ALA A 288 3.33 -8.15 -9.88
N GLY A 289 4.23 -8.38 -10.84
CA GLY A 289 3.97 -8.61 -12.26
C GLY A 289 3.29 -9.95 -12.57
N MET A 290 2.19 -10.27 -11.88
CA MET A 290 1.39 -11.47 -12.16
C MET A 290 0.58 -11.33 -13.45
N SER A 291 0.34 -10.11 -13.94
CA SER A 291 -0.36 -9.95 -15.20
C SER A 291 0.59 -10.04 -16.39
N LEU A 292 0.31 -11.00 -17.28
CA LEU A 292 0.91 -11.04 -18.62
C LEU A 292 0.47 -9.85 -19.48
N ARG A 293 -0.51 -9.06 -19.03
CA ARG A 293 -1.04 -7.88 -19.72
C ARG A 293 -0.50 -6.59 -19.09
N PRO A 294 -0.22 -5.55 -19.92
CA PRO A 294 0.02 -4.21 -19.40
C PRO A 294 -1.19 -3.76 -18.57
N MET A 295 -0.97 -3.46 -17.29
CA MET A 295 -2.04 -2.95 -16.44
C MET A 295 -2.21 -1.44 -16.69
N PRO A 296 -3.44 -0.90 -16.65
CA PRO A 296 -3.65 0.54 -16.74
C PRO A 296 -2.90 1.29 -15.63
N TYR A 297 -2.43 2.51 -15.94
CA TYR A 297 -1.71 3.38 -15.00
C TYR A 297 -2.35 3.47 -13.60
N VAL A 298 -3.68 3.46 -13.54
CA VAL A 298 -4.46 3.58 -12.31
C VAL A 298 -4.19 2.44 -11.31
N TYR A 299 -3.81 1.26 -11.81
CA TYR A 299 -3.51 0.08 -11.00
C TYR A 299 -2.27 0.26 -10.12
N HIS A 300 -1.30 1.03 -10.60
CA HIS A 300 -0.06 1.30 -9.89
C HIS A 300 -0.15 2.52 -8.96
N LEU A 301 -1.25 3.27 -8.98
CA LEU A 301 -1.41 4.47 -8.17
C LEU A 301 -1.29 4.19 -6.67
N PRO A 302 -1.91 3.14 -6.09
CA PRO A 302 -1.73 2.80 -4.67
C PRO A 302 -0.28 2.52 -4.31
N ALA A 303 0.43 1.68 -5.09
CA ALA A 303 1.86 1.42 -4.85
C ALA A 303 2.70 2.69 -4.90
N ARG A 304 2.44 3.58 -5.87
CA ARG A 304 3.16 4.84 -6.01
C ARG A 304 2.85 5.81 -4.87
N GLY A 305 1.61 5.86 -4.44
CA GLY A 305 1.16 6.62 -3.27
C GLY A 305 1.86 6.14 -2.00
N ALA A 306 1.84 4.83 -1.74
CA ALA A 306 2.51 4.19 -0.62
C ALA A 306 4.02 4.47 -0.62
N LEU A 307 4.71 4.26 -1.74
CA LEU A 307 6.14 4.55 -1.86
C LEU A 307 6.46 6.04 -1.63
N ALA A 308 5.61 6.94 -2.13
CA ALA A 308 5.79 8.37 -1.90
C ALA A 308 5.61 8.74 -0.41
N ALA A 309 4.61 8.16 0.25
CA ALA A 309 4.35 8.35 1.69
C ALA A 309 5.49 7.77 2.55
N LEU A 310 5.97 6.57 2.23
CA LEU A 310 7.10 5.92 2.88
C LEU A 310 8.40 6.74 2.75
N SER A 311 8.78 7.12 1.52
CA SER A 311 9.98 7.96 1.31
C SER A 311 9.88 9.31 2.03
N ALA A 312 8.69 9.90 2.13
CA ALA A 312 8.48 11.14 2.89
C ALA A 312 8.67 10.92 4.40
N THR A 313 8.13 9.82 4.93
CA THR A 313 8.18 9.43 6.34
C THR A 313 9.60 9.07 6.78
N ALA A 314 10.35 8.34 5.94
CA ALA A 314 11.76 8.03 6.14
C ALA A 314 12.69 9.26 5.97
N GLY A 315 12.17 10.38 5.45
CA GLY A 315 12.95 11.61 5.26
C GLY A 315 13.95 11.54 4.11
N GLU A 316 13.72 10.67 3.11
CA GLU A 316 14.63 10.49 1.98
C GLU A 316 14.85 11.81 1.18
N PRO A 317 16.05 12.02 0.62
CA PRO A 317 16.33 13.19 -0.21
C PRO A 317 15.50 13.19 -1.51
N GLY A 318 15.02 14.36 -1.91
CA GLY A 318 14.21 14.55 -3.13
C GLY A 318 12.68 14.56 -2.92
N VAL A 319 12.23 14.38 -1.68
CA VAL A 319 10.81 14.52 -1.26
C VAL A 319 10.53 15.89 -0.63
N GLY A 320 11.37 16.89 -0.93
CA GLY A 320 11.65 18.06 -0.08
C GLY A 320 10.47 18.97 0.32
N ALA A 321 9.35 18.99 -0.40
CA ALA A 321 8.17 19.73 0.03
C ALA A 321 7.33 18.91 1.02
N GLN A 322 7.14 17.61 0.75
CA GLN A 322 6.30 16.73 1.57
C GLN A 322 7.01 16.26 2.84
N ARG A 323 8.35 16.14 2.83
CA ARG A 323 9.14 15.93 4.05
C ARG A 323 8.89 17.04 5.08
N ARG A 324 8.76 18.29 4.63
CA ARG A 324 8.42 19.43 5.50
C ARG A 324 6.96 19.41 5.97
N ALA A 325 6.11 18.64 5.30
CA ALA A 325 4.68 18.52 5.57
C ALA A 325 4.34 17.36 6.51
N LEU A 326 5.32 16.53 6.89
CA LEU A 326 5.22 15.54 7.97
C LEU A 326 6.02 15.96 9.23
N PRO A 327 5.91 17.21 9.74
CA PRO A 327 6.60 17.58 10.97
C PRO A 327 5.97 16.84 12.15
N GLY A 328 6.81 16.46 13.12
CA GLY A 328 6.38 15.90 14.40
C GLY A 328 6.11 14.40 14.43
N LEU A 329 6.43 13.64 13.38
CA LEU A 329 6.32 12.18 13.42
C LEU A 329 7.33 11.58 14.43
N PRO A 330 6.93 10.55 15.18
CA PRO A 330 7.82 9.88 16.12
C PRO A 330 8.97 9.17 15.36
N PRO A 331 10.20 9.11 15.92
CA PRO A 331 11.33 8.45 15.26
C PRO A 331 11.08 6.99 14.87
N GLN A 332 10.19 6.30 15.60
CA GLN A 332 9.79 4.93 15.31
C GLN A 332 9.09 4.80 13.95
N ALA A 333 8.26 5.78 13.56
CA ALA A 333 7.59 5.76 12.26
C ALA A 333 8.58 5.91 11.10
N ALA A 334 9.59 6.78 11.25
CA ALA A 334 10.65 6.93 10.25
C ALA A 334 11.47 5.64 10.09
N ARG A 335 11.83 4.98 11.20
CA ARG A 335 12.51 3.67 11.17
C ARG A 335 11.65 2.60 10.51
N ALA A 336 10.37 2.51 10.87
CA ALA A 336 9.44 1.56 10.26
C ALA A 336 9.32 1.80 8.74
N ALA A 337 9.27 3.05 8.30
CA ALA A 337 9.25 3.39 6.88
C ALA A 337 10.55 2.99 6.17
N ASP A 338 11.71 3.22 6.78
CA ASP A 338 13.01 2.75 6.26
C ASP A 338 13.05 1.22 6.14
N GLU A 339 12.63 0.50 7.17
CA GLU A 339 12.59 -0.97 7.18
C GLU A 339 11.65 -1.51 6.08
N VAL A 340 10.48 -0.91 5.90
CA VAL A 340 9.55 -1.28 4.81
C VAL A 340 10.17 -1.04 3.45
N LEU A 341 10.84 0.11 3.24
CA LEU A 341 11.52 0.41 1.97
C LEU A 341 12.66 -0.59 1.68
N ASP A 342 13.39 -1.02 2.69
CA ASP A 342 14.43 -2.04 2.56
C ASP A 342 13.84 -3.41 2.21
N LYS A 343 12.76 -3.84 2.87
CA LYS A 343 12.06 -5.10 2.52
C LYS A 343 11.52 -5.09 1.10
N ILE A 344 10.91 -3.99 0.66
CA ILE A 344 10.46 -3.83 -0.73
C ILE A 344 11.65 -3.94 -1.69
N ALA A 345 12.79 -3.34 -1.34
CA ALA A 345 13.99 -3.39 -2.16
C ALA A 345 14.60 -4.79 -2.29
N ASP A 346 14.51 -5.58 -1.22
CA ASP A 346 14.97 -6.98 -1.18
C ASP A 346 14.01 -7.92 -1.92
N ALA A 347 12.71 -7.66 -1.87
CA ALA A 347 11.70 -8.43 -2.58
C ALA A 347 11.71 -8.18 -4.10
N GLU A 348 11.91 -6.92 -4.53
CA GLU A 348 11.82 -6.53 -5.94
C GLU A 348 13.09 -6.80 -6.75
N LEU A 349 14.26 -6.80 -6.10
CA LEU A 349 15.54 -6.91 -6.77
C LEU A 349 16.34 -8.05 -6.14
N PRO A 350 16.98 -8.94 -6.93
CA PRO A 350 17.89 -9.95 -6.38
C PRO A 350 19.03 -9.24 -5.62
N PRO A 351 19.72 -9.87 -4.65
CA PRO A 351 20.91 -9.28 -4.04
C PRO A 351 21.89 -8.88 -5.16
N LEU A 352 21.98 -7.59 -5.45
CA LEU A 352 22.86 -7.10 -6.51
C LEU A 352 24.23 -6.92 -5.90
N MET A 353 25.24 -7.48 -6.56
CA MET A 353 26.57 -6.93 -6.35
C MET A 353 26.53 -5.48 -6.86
N PRO A 354 27.19 -4.54 -6.16
CA PRO A 354 27.40 -3.22 -6.71
C PRO A 354 27.89 -3.37 -8.16
N PHE A 355 27.37 -2.56 -9.08
CA PHE A 355 27.82 -2.49 -10.49
C PHE A 355 27.37 -3.59 -11.44
N GLU A 356 26.51 -4.51 -10.99
CA GLU A 356 25.79 -5.40 -11.91
C GLU A 356 24.76 -4.63 -12.75
N THR A 357 24.61 -5.07 -14.01
CA THR A 357 23.57 -4.56 -14.90
C THR A 357 22.32 -5.41 -14.71
N LEU A 358 21.26 -4.79 -14.18
CA LEU A 358 19.96 -5.43 -14.07
C LEU A 358 19.13 -5.11 -15.31
N ARG A 359 18.48 -6.11 -15.90
CA ARG A 359 17.46 -5.90 -16.93
C ARG A 359 16.09 -5.79 -16.27
N ILE A 360 15.36 -4.72 -16.55
CA ILE A 360 14.06 -4.43 -15.94
C ILE A 360 13.01 -4.24 -17.03
N GLY A 361 11.83 -4.81 -16.79
CA GLY A 361 10.67 -4.78 -17.69
C GLY A 361 10.93 -5.58 -18.95
N ARG A 362 10.52 -6.86 -19.02
CA ARG A 362 10.65 -7.77 -20.19
C ARG A 362 11.90 -7.61 -21.10
N GLY A 363 13.03 -7.13 -20.57
CA GLY A 363 14.25 -6.83 -21.32
C GLY A 363 14.31 -5.48 -22.05
N GLU A 364 13.32 -4.60 -21.89
CA GLU A 364 13.22 -3.29 -22.56
C GLU A 364 14.26 -2.28 -22.09
N TYR A 365 14.62 -2.33 -20.81
CA TYR A 365 15.59 -1.43 -20.22
C TYR A 365 16.68 -2.19 -19.46
N ALA A 366 17.92 -1.74 -19.62
CA ALA A 366 19.03 -2.15 -18.77
C ALA A 366 19.37 -1.01 -17.82
N VAL A 367 19.41 -1.29 -16.52
CA VAL A 367 19.79 -0.36 -15.47
C VAL A 367 21.10 -0.84 -14.87
N SER A 368 22.08 0.05 -14.79
CA SER A 368 23.34 -0.22 -14.09
C SER A 368 23.58 0.85 -13.04
N MET A 369 24.08 0.44 -11.88
CA MET A 369 24.51 1.36 -10.85
C MET A 369 26.01 1.59 -10.99
N LYS A 370 26.47 2.85 -11.04
CA LYS A 370 27.87 3.18 -11.28
C LYS A 370 28.36 4.28 -10.36
N VAL A 371 29.59 4.17 -9.90
CA VAL A 371 30.33 5.22 -9.20
C VAL A 371 31.17 5.89 -10.26
N ARG A 372 31.01 7.20 -10.40
CA ARG A 372 31.78 8.00 -11.35
C ARG A 372 33.18 8.27 -10.79
N PRO A 373 34.13 8.67 -11.65
CA PRO A 373 35.46 9.11 -11.24
C PRO A 373 35.49 10.14 -10.10
N ASP A 374 34.47 11.00 -10.01
CA ASP A 374 34.33 12.00 -8.95
C ASP A 374 33.73 11.47 -7.63
N GLY A 375 33.47 10.16 -7.55
CA GLY A 375 32.86 9.50 -6.39
C GLY A 375 31.33 9.56 -6.35
N VAL A 376 30.69 10.20 -7.33
CA VAL A 376 29.22 10.27 -7.36
C VAL A 376 28.64 8.96 -7.87
N ALA A 377 27.84 8.28 -7.03
CA ALA A 377 27.07 7.13 -7.47
C ALA A 377 25.77 7.56 -8.19
N VAL A 378 25.52 6.94 -9.35
CA VAL A 378 24.41 7.22 -10.27
C VAL A 378 23.77 5.93 -10.78
N LEU A 379 22.50 6.04 -11.20
CA LEU A 379 21.84 5.05 -12.05
C LEU A 379 22.03 5.46 -13.52
N GLU A 380 22.51 4.53 -14.34
CA GLU A 380 22.60 4.68 -15.79
C GLU A 380 21.57 3.75 -16.43
N PHE A 381 20.67 4.34 -17.22
CA PHE A 381 19.62 3.62 -17.95
C PHE A 381 20.03 3.47 -19.41
N ARG A 382 19.76 2.30 -19.98
CA ARG A 382 19.95 2.01 -21.40
C ARG A 382 18.68 1.41 -21.99
N ASP A 383 18.37 1.77 -23.23
CA ASP A 383 17.28 1.14 -23.99
C ASP A 383 17.64 -0.28 -24.46
N ALA A 384 16.69 -0.97 -25.09
CA ALA A 384 16.88 -2.30 -25.67
C ALA A 384 18.00 -2.36 -26.73
N LYS A 385 18.39 -1.22 -27.31
CA LYS A 385 19.51 -1.09 -28.28
C LYS A 385 20.84 -0.77 -27.59
N GLY A 386 20.88 -0.69 -26.27
CA GLY A 386 22.05 -0.37 -25.46
C GLY A 386 22.41 1.11 -25.41
N ARG A 387 21.57 2.01 -25.93
CA ARG A 387 21.82 3.46 -25.92
C ARG A 387 21.54 4.04 -24.55
N VAL A 388 22.44 4.87 -24.03
CA VAL A 388 22.28 5.54 -22.73
C VAL A 388 21.17 6.58 -22.81
N LEU A 389 20.24 6.53 -21.87
CA LEU A 389 19.13 7.46 -21.73
C LEU A 389 19.52 8.64 -20.84
N ALA A 390 19.01 9.82 -21.17
CA ALA A 390 19.30 11.06 -20.44
C ALA A 390 18.65 11.10 -19.04
N GLY A 391 17.67 10.23 -18.77
CA GLY A 391 16.94 10.19 -17.51
C GLY A 391 16.27 8.85 -17.29
N VAL A 392 15.50 8.77 -16.20
CA VAL A 392 14.70 7.60 -15.87
C VAL A 392 13.61 7.41 -16.93
N PRO A 393 13.46 6.23 -17.52
CA PRO A 393 12.34 5.93 -18.40
C PRO A 393 11.02 6.14 -17.68
N ARG A 394 10.12 6.93 -18.28
CA ARG A 394 8.81 7.23 -17.69
C ARG A 394 8.03 5.94 -17.39
N GLN A 395 8.01 5.01 -18.34
CA GLN A 395 7.40 3.67 -18.20
C GLN A 395 7.90 2.93 -16.97
N LEU A 396 9.21 2.91 -16.72
CA LEU A 396 9.77 2.26 -15.53
C LEU A 396 9.22 2.86 -14.24
N SER A 397 9.10 4.19 -14.16
CA SER A 397 8.60 4.88 -12.97
C SER A 397 7.08 4.81 -12.77
N GLU A 398 6.33 4.52 -13.84
CA GLU A 398 4.86 4.47 -13.84
C GLU A 398 4.35 3.03 -13.71
N GLU A 399 4.93 2.09 -14.45
CA GLU A 399 4.49 0.69 -14.56
C GLU A 399 5.23 -0.22 -13.56
N ARG A 400 6.44 0.15 -13.13
CA ARG A 400 7.24 -0.63 -12.17
C ARG A 400 7.76 0.23 -11.00
N PRO A 401 6.84 0.89 -10.28
CA PRO A 401 7.22 1.85 -9.26
C PRO A 401 8.02 1.23 -8.10
N ALA A 402 7.71 -0.01 -7.71
CA ALA A 402 8.44 -0.70 -6.64
C ALA A 402 9.88 -1.03 -7.04
N ALA A 403 10.10 -1.63 -8.22
CA ALA A 403 11.44 -1.86 -8.76
C ALA A 403 12.25 -0.54 -8.88
N PHE A 404 11.60 0.55 -9.31
CA PHE A 404 12.27 1.85 -9.36
C PHE A 404 12.62 2.41 -7.98
N ALA A 405 11.72 2.29 -6.99
CA ALA A 405 11.99 2.67 -5.61
C ALA A 405 13.13 1.82 -5.01
N ALA A 406 13.12 0.51 -5.26
CA ALA A 406 14.18 -0.41 -4.86
C ALA A 406 15.56 0.00 -5.42
N LEU A 407 15.62 0.39 -6.70
CA LEU A 407 16.84 0.91 -7.31
C LEU A 407 17.33 2.20 -6.63
N ARG A 408 16.41 3.13 -6.33
CA ARG A 408 16.73 4.37 -5.61
C ARG A 408 17.23 4.08 -4.20
N ARG A 409 16.61 3.13 -3.51
CA ARG A 409 17.00 2.72 -2.16
C ARG A 409 18.43 2.18 -2.16
N ARG A 410 18.73 1.24 -3.05
CA ARG A 410 20.10 0.70 -3.21
C ARG A 410 21.12 1.76 -3.63
N LEU A 411 20.71 2.74 -4.45
CA LEU A 411 21.57 3.85 -4.82
C LEU A 411 22.01 4.66 -3.58
N LEU A 412 21.15 4.84 -2.58
CA LEU A 412 21.52 5.51 -1.33
C LEU A 412 22.61 4.72 -0.58
N THR A 413 22.49 3.39 -0.52
CA THR A 413 23.49 2.51 0.09
C THR A 413 24.84 2.62 -0.63
N VAL A 414 24.86 2.60 -1.97
CA VAL A 414 26.10 2.74 -2.74
C VAL A 414 26.68 4.15 -2.64
N ARG A 415 25.85 5.20 -2.55
CA ARG A 415 26.32 6.57 -2.28
C ARG A 415 26.99 6.67 -0.92
N ALA A 416 26.35 6.19 0.13
CA ALA A 416 26.91 6.20 1.48
C ALA A 416 28.24 5.44 1.55
N ARG A 417 28.35 4.31 0.85
CA ARG A 417 29.62 3.59 0.70
C ARG A 417 30.66 4.42 -0.06
N ALA A 418 30.33 4.94 -1.24
CA ALA A 418 31.25 5.75 -2.03
C ALA A 418 31.75 7.00 -1.28
N ASP A 419 30.88 7.64 -0.49
CA ASP A 419 31.24 8.78 0.35
C ASP A 419 32.21 8.40 1.47
N ARG A 420 32.01 7.24 2.12
CA ARG A 420 32.96 6.71 3.11
C ARG A 420 34.33 6.45 2.50
N GLU A 421 34.36 5.73 1.37
CA GLU A 421 35.59 5.38 0.65
C GLU A 421 36.32 6.64 0.14
N ARG A 422 35.57 7.64 -0.31
CA ARG A 422 36.11 8.96 -0.68
C ARG A 422 36.72 9.68 0.54
N GLY A 423 36.09 9.57 1.70
CA GLY A 423 36.64 10.07 2.97
C GLY A 423 37.96 9.40 3.35
N GLU A 424 38.04 8.07 3.23
CA GLU A 424 39.26 7.30 3.48
C GLU A 424 40.40 7.66 2.51
N LEU A 425 40.09 7.82 1.22
CA LEU A 425 41.06 8.31 0.23
C LEU A 425 41.55 9.73 0.57
N ALA A 426 40.67 10.59 1.12
CA ALA A 426 41.03 11.96 1.51
C ALA A 426 41.95 11.96 2.73
N GLU A 427 41.69 11.08 3.69
CA GLU A 427 42.57 10.86 4.84
C GLU A 427 43.94 10.32 4.40
N MET A 428 43.97 9.31 3.52
CA MET A 428 45.23 8.81 2.93
C MET A 428 46.01 9.90 2.20
N PHE A 429 45.31 10.80 1.50
CA PHE A 429 45.94 11.94 0.85
C PHE A 429 46.51 12.91 1.89
N ALA A 430 45.79 13.20 2.97
CA ALA A 430 46.26 14.11 4.01
C ALA A 430 47.48 13.57 4.80
N THR A 431 47.49 12.27 5.11
CA THR A 431 48.54 11.64 5.94
C THR A 431 49.71 11.11 5.12
N GLY A 432 49.57 11.02 3.79
CA GLY A 432 50.58 10.43 2.92
C GLY A 432 50.75 8.92 3.12
N THR A 433 49.67 8.21 3.48
CA THR A 433 49.65 6.76 3.69
C THR A 433 50.32 6.02 2.53
N LYS A 434 51.21 5.09 2.90
CA LYS A 434 51.92 4.20 1.98
C LYS A 434 51.23 2.83 1.96
N LEU A 435 51.03 2.31 0.77
CA LEU A 435 50.48 0.98 0.50
C LEU A 435 51.51 0.16 -0.24
N THR A 436 51.46 -1.17 -0.11
CA THR A 436 52.12 -2.04 -1.09
C THR A 436 51.30 -2.06 -2.39
N GLY A 437 51.92 -2.39 -3.52
CA GLY A 437 51.21 -2.58 -4.78
C GLY A 437 50.03 -3.53 -4.63
N ARG A 438 50.19 -4.63 -3.89
CA ARG A 438 49.12 -5.61 -3.59
C ARG A 438 47.95 -5.01 -2.83
N GLN A 439 48.20 -4.23 -1.79
CA GLN A 439 47.15 -3.54 -1.06
C GLN A 439 46.44 -2.52 -1.94
N TRP A 440 47.21 -1.81 -2.78
CA TRP A 440 46.68 -0.80 -3.68
C TRP A 440 45.71 -1.38 -4.71
N TYR A 441 46.11 -2.39 -5.49
CA TYR A 441 45.16 -2.96 -6.46
C TYR A 441 44.03 -3.74 -5.79
N GLY A 442 44.32 -4.59 -4.81
CA GLY A 442 43.33 -5.47 -4.19
C GLY A 442 42.22 -4.71 -3.44
N ARG A 443 42.56 -3.61 -2.74
CA ARG A 443 41.58 -2.78 -2.02
C ARG A 443 40.93 -1.73 -2.91
N TRP A 444 41.71 -1.07 -3.77
CA TRP A 444 41.27 0.18 -4.40
C TRP A 444 40.98 0.10 -5.90
N LEU A 445 41.60 -0.81 -6.66
CA LEU A 445 41.44 -0.89 -8.11
C LEU A 445 40.65 -2.11 -8.58
N ASP A 446 40.64 -3.20 -7.81
CA ASP A 446 39.87 -4.40 -8.11
C ASP A 446 38.44 -4.30 -7.56
N SER A 447 38.19 -3.38 -6.62
CA SER A 447 36.85 -3.10 -6.08
C SER A 447 36.08 -2.20 -7.05
N PRO A 448 34.92 -2.63 -7.55
CA PRO A 448 34.10 -1.83 -8.46
C PRO A 448 33.63 -0.47 -7.91
N THR A 449 33.55 -0.32 -6.57
CA THR A 449 33.14 0.95 -5.92
C THR A 449 34.26 1.97 -5.96
N THR A 450 35.47 1.52 -5.68
CA THR A 450 36.62 2.39 -5.48
C THR A 450 37.44 2.57 -6.75
N ALA A 451 37.46 1.58 -7.65
CA ALA A 451 38.26 1.62 -8.87
C ALA A 451 38.05 2.89 -9.72
N PRO A 452 36.80 3.37 -9.95
CA PRO A 452 36.59 4.61 -10.72
C PRO A 452 37.23 5.83 -10.06
N MET A 453 37.11 5.95 -8.73
CA MET A 453 37.69 7.04 -7.93
C MET A 453 39.21 6.96 -7.92
N THR A 454 39.75 5.80 -7.59
CA THR A 454 41.19 5.50 -7.54
C THR A 454 41.84 5.73 -8.90
N GLY A 455 41.18 5.33 -10.00
CA GLY A 455 41.62 5.53 -11.38
C GLY A 455 41.68 7.00 -11.81
N ALA A 456 40.97 7.89 -11.11
CA ALA A 456 40.96 9.33 -11.36
C ALA A 456 42.02 10.11 -10.56
N LEU A 457 42.67 9.45 -9.61
CA LEU A 457 43.71 10.03 -8.75
C LEU A 457 45.09 9.77 -9.33
N ILE A 458 46.00 10.72 -9.10
CA ILE A 458 47.41 10.60 -9.45
C ILE A 458 48.12 9.90 -8.29
N TRP A 459 48.84 8.83 -8.61
CA TRP A 459 49.59 8.03 -7.66
C TRP A 459 51.09 8.21 -7.88
N GLU A 460 51.85 8.06 -6.80
CA GLU A 460 53.31 7.95 -6.82
C GLU A 460 53.69 6.50 -6.49
N LEU A 461 54.51 5.92 -7.35
CA LEU A 461 55.15 4.62 -7.19
C LEU A 461 56.61 4.84 -6.80
N ARG A 462 57.09 4.07 -5.82
CA ARG A 462 58.50 3.88 -5.53
C ARG A 462 58.84 2.41 -5.69
N SER A 463 59.69 2.13 -6.66
CA SER A 463 60.19 0.80 -6.99
C SER A 463 61.73 0.82 -7.00
N PRO A 464 62.40 -0.34 -7.13
CA PRO A 464 63.85 -0.40 -7.29
C PRO A 464 64.37 0.36 -8.54
N SER A 465 63.54 0.54 -9.56
CA SER A 465 63.89 1.26 -10.79
C SER A 465 63.71 2.78 -10.69
N GLY A 466 63.13 3.28 -9.60
CA GLY A 466 63.00 4.71 -9.33
C GLY A 466 61.61 5.12 -8.84
N THR A 467 61.35 6.42 -8.92
CA THR A 467 60.04 7.00 -8.60
C THR A 467 59.29 7.32 -9.89
N ALA A 468 58.00 6.99 -9.93
CA ALA A 468 57.13 7.32 -11.05
C ALA A 468 55.81 7.90 -10.55
N THR A 469 55.22 8.86 -11.28
CA THR A 469 53.89 9.40 -11.00
C THR A 469 52.95 9.08 -12.16
N GLY A 470 51.69 8.74 -11.89
CA GLY A 470 50.79 8.36 -12.97
C GLY A 470 49.34 8.12 -12.58
N LEU A 471 48.50 8.00 -13.61
CA LEU A 471 47.14 7.47 -13.46
C LEU A 471 47.15 5.94 -13.63
N PRO A 472 46.35 5.19 -12.86
CA PRO A 472 46.28 3.74 -12.98
C PRO A 472 45.72 3.32 -14.33
N VAL A 473 46.33 2.34 -14.97
CA VAL A 473 45.81 1.68 -16.17
C VAL A 473 46.05 0.18 -16.09
N ARG A 474 45.10 -0.62 -16.57
CA ARG A 474 45.21 -2.09 -16.62
C ARG A 474 45.63 -2.53 -18.01
N THR A 475 46.61 -3.43 -18.10
CA THR A 475 47.02 -4.06 -19.37
C THR A 475 46.04 -5.15 -19.79
N PRO A 476 46.05 -5.57 -21.08
CA PRO A 476 45.29 -6.74 -21.51
C PRO A 476 45.67 -8.03 -20.77
N ALA A 477 46.92 -8.13 -20.29
CA ALA A 477 47.40 -9.24 -19.47
C ALA A 477 46.99 -9.14 -17.99
N GLY A 478 46.27 -8.09 -17.60
CA GLY A 478 45.74 -7.90 -16.25
C GLY A 478 46.64 -7.16 -15.27
N ALA A 479 47.89 -6.83 -15.66
CA ALA A 479 48.84 -6.09 -14.84
C ALA A 479 48.44 -4.61 -14.67
N TRP A 480 48.77 -4.03 -13.51
CA TRP A 480 48.50 -2.63 -13.20
C TRP A 480 49.74 -1.77 -13.45
N LEU A 481 49.56 -0.68 -14.19
CA LEU A 481 50.61 0.29 -14.50
C LEU A 481 50.22 1.69 -14.02
N LEU A 482 51.22 2.53 -13.74
CA LEU A 482 51.06 3.98 -13.67
C LEU A 482 51.45 4.62 -14.99
N ARG A 483 50.47 5.25 -15.66
CA ARG A 483 50.69 6.03 -16.87
C ARG A 483 50.98 7.49 -16.53
N GLY A 484 52.23 7.88 -16.67
CA GLY A 484 52.71 9.23 -16.38
C GLY A 484 52.20 10.29 -17.34
N VAL A 485 52.52 11.55 -17.02
CA VAL A 485 52.00 12.72 -17.75
C VAL A 485 52.40 12.74 -19.23
N ARG A 486 53.58 12.19 -19.55
CA ARG A 486 54.11 12.03 -20.92
C ARG A 486 53.68 10.72 -21.61
N GLY A 487 52.88 9.90 -20.94
CA GLY A 487 52.41 8.61 -21.48
C GLY A 487 53.34 7.42 -21.21
N THR A 488 54.49 7.63 -20.56
CA THR A 488 55.34 6.53 -20.05
C THR A 488 54.55 5.68 -19.07
N ALA A 489 54.72 4.36 -19.14
CA ALA A 489 54.01 3.43 -18.27
C ALA A 489 55.02 2.69 -17.39
N HIS A 490 54.73 2.63 -16.09
CA HIS A 490 55.55 1.94 -15.10
C HIS A 490 54.72 0.85 -14.46
N GLU A 491 55.19 -0.40 -14.54
CA GLU A 491 54.52 -1.52 -13.88
C GLU A 491 54.61 -1.39 -12.37
N VAL A 492 53.52 -1.71 -11.68
CA VAL A 492 53.43 -1.70 -10.22
C VAL A 492 53.59 -3.13 -9.73
N GLY A 493 54.77 -3.45 -9.21
CA GLY A 493 55.04 -4.73 -8.57
C GLY A 493 54.26 -4.90 -7.26
N PRO A 494 54.03 -6.14 -6.80
CA PRO A 494 53.22 -6.41 -5.61
C PRO A 494 53.79 -5.80 -4.33
N GLU A 495 55.11 -5.65 -4.24
CA GLU A 495 55.84 -5.12 -3.08
C GLU A 495 56.29 -3.66 -3.26
N ASP A 496 56.01 -3.04 -4.41
CA ASP A 496 56.34 -1.64 -4.61
C ASP A 496 55.54 -0.76 -3.66
N THR A 497 56.12 0.37 -3.26
CA THR A 497 55.41 1.32 -2.41
C THR A 497 54.61 2.29 -3.27
N VAL A 498 53.30 2.34 -3.03
CA VAL A 498 52.37 3.24 -3.72
C VAL A 498 51.73 4.20 -2.72
N ARG A 499 51.61 5.47 -3.08
CA ARG A 499 50.88 6.49 -2.29
C ARG A 499 50.18 7.48 -3.20
N LEU A 500 49.22 8.24 -2.66
CA LEU A 500 48.65 9.36 -3.39
C LEU A 500 49.72 10.45 -3.62
N TRP A 501 49.84 10.90 -4.86
CA TRP A 501 50.83 11.91 -5.25
C TRP A 501 50.56 13.23 -4.53
N GLN A 502 51.62 13.82 -3.98
CA GLN A 502 51.59 15.06 -3.20
C GLN A 502 52.13 16.23 -4.03
N PRO A 503 51.28 17.13 -4.53
CA PRO A 503 51.72 18.24 -5.38
C PRO A 503 52.68 19.21 -4.69
N SER A 504 52.69 19.27 -3.36
CA SER A 504 53.63 20.06 -2.57
C SER A 504 55.08 19.56 -2.67
N LEU A 505 55.28 18.31 -3.08
CA LEU A 505 56.59 17.69 -3.26
C LEU A 505 57.05 17.70 -4.72
N ALA A 506 56.20 18.14 -5.64
CA ALA A 506 56.47 18.17 -7.07
C ALA A 506 56.86 19.57 -7.53
N ASP A 507 57.61 19.65 -8.63
CA ASP A 507 57.92 20.94 -9.24
C ASP A 507 56.68 21.56 -9.93
N ARG A 508 56.76 22.87 -10.20
CA ARG A 508 55.65 23.61 -10.84
C ARG A 508 55.32 23.10 -12.24
N ALA A 509 56.31 22.59 -12.98
CA ALA A 509 56.11 22.09 -14.34
C ALA A 509 55.31 20.79 -14.34
N GLU A 510 55.62 19.87 -13.43
CA GLU A 510 54.88 18.62 -13.22
C GLU A 510 53.44 18.90 -12.81
N VAL A 511 53.22 19.78 -11.82
CA VAL A 511 51.87 20.19 -11.37
C VAL A 511 51.06 20.79 -12.52
N SER A 512 51.68 21.66 -13.32
CA SER A 512 51.03 22.27 -14.50
C SER A 512 50.68 21.23 -15.56
N ALA A 513 51.59 20.29 -15.83
CA ALA A 513 51.39 19.23 -16.81
C ALA A 513 50.24 18.30 -16.40
N TRP A 514 50.16 17.90 -15.13
CA TRP A 514 49.02 17.14 -14.60
C TRP A 514 47.71 17.90 -14.71
N ARG A 515 47.70 19.20 -14.39
CA ARG A 515 46.51 20.05 -14.54
C ARG A 515 46.04 20.12 -16.00
N ALA A 516 46.96 20.28 -16.94
CA ALA A 516 46.64 20.28 -18.36
C ALA A 516 46.06 18.94 -18.81
N ARG A 517 46.67 17.83 -18.37
CA ARG A 517 46.24 16.46 -18.68
C ARG A 517 44.84 16.15 -18.14
N LEU A 518 44.57 16.39 -16.86
CA LEU A 518 43.26 16.13 -16.26
C LEU A 518 42.16 16.97 -16.94
N ARG A 519 42.44 18.25 -17.27
CA ARG A 519 41.50 19.10 -18.03
C ARG A 519 41.25 18.57 -19.43
N ARG A 520 42.30 18.21 -20.18
CA ARG A 520 42.21 17.66 -21.54
C ARG A 520 41.33 16.40 -21.57
N HIS A 521 41.45 15.55 -20.56
CA HIS A 521 40.66 14.32 -20.44
C HIS A 521 39.35 14.49 -19.66
N LYS A 522 38.99 15.71 -19.25
CA LYS A 522 37.80 16.02 -18.45
C LYS A 522 37.67 15.14 -17.19
N VAL A 523 38.79 14.75 -16.60
CA VAL A 523 38.81 13.94 -15.38
C VAL A 523 38.44 14.81 -14.20
N ARG A 524 37.35 14.47 -13.53
CA ARG A 524 36.97 15.04 -12.23
C ARG A 524 37.49 14.11 -11.14
N GLN A 525 38.32 14.65 -10.26
CA GLN A 525 38.89 13.88 -9.17
C GLN A 525 37.90 13.82 -8.00
N PRO A 526 37.85 12.69 -7.28
CA PRO A 526 37.00 12.53 -6.10
C PRO A 526 37.51 13.38 -4.92
N ILE A 527 38.83 13.66 -4.92
CA ILE A 527 39.54 14.52 -3.98
C ILE A 527 40.41 15.47 -4.80
N PRO A 528 40.38 16.78 -4.54
CA PRO A 528 41.21 17.74 -5.27
C PRO A 528 42.68 17.57 -4.86
N GLN A 529 43.49 16.95 -5.72
CA GLN A 529 44.95 16.90 -5.49
C GLN A 529 45.60 18.19 -5.95
N LEU A 530 45.18 18.73 -7.09
CA LEU A 530 45.77 19.95 -7.63
C LEU A 530 45.13 21.18 -6.99
N PRO A 531 45.92 22.22 -6.62
CA PRO A 531 45.35 23.45 -6.11
C PRO A 531 44.43 24.06 -7.16
N SER A 532 43.22 24.44 -6.72
CA SER A 532 42.27 25.24 -7.49
C SER A 532 43.01 26.50 -7.87
N GLY A 533 43.39 26.63 -9.14
CA GLY A 533 44.05 27.85 -9.59
C GLY A 533 43.12 29.01 -9.28
N SER A 534 43.55 29.95 -8.44
CA SER A 534 43.00 31.29 -8.54
C SER A 534 43.11 31.67 -10.02
N PRO A 535 42.03 32.17 -10.65
CA PRO A 535 42.16 32.72 -11.99
C PRO A 535 43.31 33.73 -11.90
N LEU A 536 44.40 33.45 -12.63
CA LEU A 536 45.53 34.36 -12.74
C LEU A 536 44.92 35.70 -13.18
N ARG A 537 44.96 36.70 -12.29
CA ARG A 537 44.61 38.08 -12.61
C ARG A 537 45.64 38.64 -13.58
#